data_AF-A0A655ECK3-F1
#
_entry.id   AF-A0A655ECK3-F1
#
_cell.length_a   1.000
_cell.length_b   1.000
_cell.length_c   1.000
_cell.angle_alpha   90.00
_cell.angle_beta   90.00
_cell.angle_gamma   90.00
#
_symmetry.space_group_name_H-M   'P 1'
#
loop_
_entity.id
_entity.type
_entity.pdbx_description
1 polymer ?
#
loop_
_entity_poly.entity_id
_entity_poly.type
_entity_poly.pdbx_seq_one_letter_code
_entity_poly.pdbx_strand_id
1 'polypeptide(L)' 'MLEQLAFDERRLRQVLSALDCGAAEILVRGVAIDPDALRRRLRLRGSRPLAVVITRIGAGSLSHVTAYVCRPSR' A
#
# COMPACT_ATOMS: atom_id res chain seq x y z
N MET A 1 2.11 12.58 -1.66
CA MET A 1 2.61 11.20 -1.80
C MET A 1 3.97 11.11 -1.11
N LEU A 2 4.25 10.00 -0.42
CA LEU A 2 5.51 9.75 0.30
C LEU A 2 6.40 8.76 -0.45
N GLU A 3 5.85 7.64 -0.94
CA GLU A 3 6.63 6.58 -1.61
C GLU A 3 5.84 5.96 -2.76
N GLN A 4 6.56 5.48 -3.79
CA GLN A 4 6.02 4.67 -4.90
C GLN A 4 6.77 3.35 -5.00
N LEU A 5 6.05 2.26 -5.23
CA LEU A 5 6.68 0.98 -5.51
C LEU A 5 5.78 0.10 -6.38
N ALA A 6 6.40 -0.75 -7.20
CA ALA A 6 5.70 -1.92 -7.73
C ALA A 6 5.15 -2.73 -6.54
N PHE A 7 3.90 -3.18 -6.66
CA PHE A 7 3.26 -3.86 -5.55
C PHE A 7 3.90 -5.22 -5.30
N ASP A 8 4.56 -5.31 -4.17
CA ASP A 8 5.06 -6.52 -3.53
C ASP A 8 4.81 -6.35 -2.03
N GLU A 9 4.17 -7.33 -1.40
CA GLU A 9 3.77 -7.20 0.00
C GLU A 9 4.96 -7.08 0.95
N ARG A 10 6.07 -7.79 0.66
CA ARG A 10 7.27 -7.75 1.48
C ARG A 10 7.90 -6.36 1.43
N ARG A 11 8.05 -5.81 0.23
CA ARG A 11 8.59 -4.46 0.02
C ARG A 11 7.67 -3.40 0.61
N LEU A 12 6.35 -3.53 0.43
CA LEU A 12 5.37 -2.63 1.03
C LEU A 12 5.49 -2.63 2.55
N ARG A 13 5.58 -3.81 3.17
CA ARG A 13 5.79 -3.92 4.62
C ARG A 13 7.07 -3.24 5.09
N GLN A 14 8.17 -3.39 4.35
CA GLN A 14 9.44 -2.72 4.67
C GLN A 14 9.31 -1.20 4.62
N VAL A 15 8.71 -0.66 3.55
CA VAL A 15 8.47 0.78 3.39
C VAL A 15 7.59 1.31 4.52
N LEU A 16 6.48 0.64 4.82
CA LEU A 16 5.58 1.06 5.90
C LEU A 16 6.26 1.02 7.27
N SER A 17 7.10 0.02 7.53
CA SER A 17 7.88 -0.05 8.77
C SER A 17 8.90 1.08 8.86
N ALA A 18 9.59 1.41 7.76
CA ALA A 18 10.57 2.50 7.72
C ALA A 18 9.91 3.87 7.94
N LEU A 19 8.64 4.02 7.57
CA LEU A 19 7.84 5.23 7.79
C LEU A 19 7.13 5.26 9.16
N ASP A 20 7.43 4.31 10.05
CA ASP A 20 6.81 4.13 11.36
C ASP A 20 5.27 3.99 11.28
N CYS A 21 4.78 3.25 10.29
CA CYS A 21 3.34 3.05 10.11
C CYS A 21 2.76 2.10 11.16
N GLY A 22 1.78 2.59 11.92
CA GLY A 22 0.99 1.82 12.88
C GLY A 22 -0.36 1.35 12.35
N ALA A 23 -0.97 2.16 11.47
CA ALA A 23 -2.25 1.90 10.87
C ALA A 23 -2.26 2.38 9.41
N ALA A 24 -2.78 1.55 8.51
CA ALA A 24 -2.90 1.89 7.10
C ALA A 24 -4.36 1.83 6.65
N GLU A 25 -4.87 2.96 6.16
CA GLU A 25 -6.00 2.96 5.23
C GLU A 25 -5.53 2.34 3.92
N ILE A 26 -6.25 1.34 3.39
CA ILE A 26 -5.85 0.64 2.17
C ILE A 26 -6.98 0.79 1.15
N LEU A 27 -6.66 1.43 0.03
CA LEU A 27 -7.57 1.67 -1.08
C LEU A 27 -7.11 0.83 -2.27
N VAL A 28 -8.03 0.06 -2.86
CA VAL A 28 -7.73 -0.83 -3.98
C VAL A 28 -8.59 -0.48 -5.19
N ARG A 29 -7.96 -0.43 -6.37
CA ARG A 29 -8.63 -0.15 -7.66
C ARG A 29 -8.11 -1.08 -8.75
N GLY A 30 -8.99 -1.90 -9.33
CA GLY A 30 -8.65 -2.75 -10.49
C GLY A 30 -7.64 -3.87 -10.18
N VAL A 31 -7.52 -4.28 -8.92
CA VAL A 31 -6.60 -5.32 -8.45
C VAL A 31 -7.35 -6.23 -7.48
N ALA A 32 -7.20 -7.55 -7.62
CA ALA A 32 -7.85 -8.54 -6.75
C ALA A 32 -7.04 -8.75 -5.45
N ILE A 33 -7.01 -7.74 -4.60
CA ILE A 33 -6.38 -7.78 -3.27
C ILE A 33 -7.46 -7.43 -2.25
N ASP A 34 -7.61 -8.27 -1.24
CA ASP A 34 -8.44 -7.96 -0.06
C ASP A 34 -7.67 -6.98 0.85
N PRO A 35 -8.17 -5.74 1.05
CA PRO A 35 -7.52 -4.75 1.90
C PRO A 35 -7.38 -5.19 3.36
N ASP A 36 -8.37 -5.90 3.90
CA ASP A 36 -8.40 -6.31 5.30
C ASP A 36 -7.47 -7.51 5.54
N ALA A 37 -7.42 -8.45 4.60
CA ALA A 37 -6.43 -9.53 4.62
C ALA A 37 -5.00 -8.98 4.50
N LEU A 38 -4.76 -8.03 3.59
CA LEU A 38 -3.46 -7.39 3.44
C LEU A 38 -3.07 -6.66 4.73
N ARG A 39 -3.98 -5.86 5.33
CA ARG A 39 -3.70 -5.15 6.59
C ARG A 39 -3.29 -6.11 7.70
N ARG A 40 -3.98 -7.25 7.84
CA ARG A 40 -3.64 -8.29 8.82
C ARG A 40 -2.25 -8.89 8.56
N ARG A 41 -1.90 -9.14 7.29
CA ARG A 41 -0.60 -9.71 6.88
C ARG A 41 0.57 -8.74 7.06
N LEU A 42 0.35 -7.44 6.87
CA LEU A 42 1.38 -6.40 7.05
C LEU A 42 1.90 -6.34 8.50
N ARG A 43 1.07 -6.68 9.49
CA ARG A 43 1.41 -6.70 10.92
C ARG A 43 2.13 -5.41 11.34
N LEU A 44 1.53 -4.26 11.00
CA LEU A 44 2.06 -2.93 11.31
C LEU A 44 2.18 -2.73 12.82
N ARG A 45 3.20 -1.97 13.25
CA ARG A 45 3.59 -1.80 14.67
C ARG A 45 4.06 -0.39 15.03
N GLY A 46 4.11 0.52 14.06
CA GLY A 46 4.56 1.89 14.31
C GLY A 46 3.50 2.76 14.98
N SER A 47 3.76 4.06 15.05
CA SER A 47 2.86 5.03 15.69
C SER A 47 2.04 5.87 14.71
N ARG A 48 2.42 5.91 13.43
CA ARG A 48 1.86 6.86 12.47
C ARG A 48 0.75 6.25 11.63
N PRO A 49 -0.38 6.94 11.45
CA PRO A 49 -1.37 6.56 10.44
C PRO A 49 -0.87 6.97 9.04
N LEU A 50 -1.03 6.08 8.06
CA LEU A 50 -0.75 6.34 6.65
C LEU A 50 -1.90 5.83 5.76
N ALA A 51 -1.87 6.21 4.49
CA ALA A 51 -2.74 5.64 3.46
C ALA A 51 -1.90 4.90 2.41
N VAL A 52 -2.42 3.79 1.90
CA VAL A 52 -1.83 3.02 0.81
C VAL A 52 -2.86 2.86 -0.30
N VAL A 53 -2.55 3.37 -1.48
CA VAL A 53 -3.37 3.15 -2.68
C VAL A 53 -2.69 2.10 -3.53
N ILE A 54 -3.37 0.98 -3.77
CA ILE A 54 -2.92 -0.09 -4.64
C ILE A 54 -3.78 -0.07 -5.88
N THR A 55 -3.17 0.19 -7.02
CA THR A 55 -3.89 0.36 -8.28
C THR A 55 -3.14 -0.24 -9.44
N ARG A 56 -3.90 -0.71 -10.43
CA ARG A 56 -3.36 -1.04 -11.74
C ARG A 56 -3.12 0.25 -12.53
N ILE A 57 -1.94 0.39 -13.11
CA ILE A 57 -1.55 1.49 -13.99
C ILE A 57 -1.16 0.90 -15.35
N GLY A 58 -1.48 1.63 -16.42
CA GLY A 58 -1.21 1.20 -17.80
C GLY A 58 -2.34 0.35 -18.41
N ALA A 59 -2.15 -0.07 -19.65
CA ALA A 59 -3.14 -0.80 -20.43
C ALA A 59 -2.54 -2.05 -21.10
N GLY A 60 -3.40 -3.05 -21.35
CA GLY A 60 -3.00 -4.31 -22.00
C GLY A 60 -1.84 -5.02 -21.29
N SER A 61 -0.86 -5.46 -22.07
CA SER A 61 0.33 -6.16 -21.59
C SER A 61 1.29 -5.28 -20.76
N LEU A 62 1.16 -3.96 -20.82
CA LEU A 62 1.97 -3.02 -20.05
C LEU A 62 1.35 -2.68 -18.68
N SER A 63 0.18 -3.24 -18.37
CA SER A 63 -0.47 -2.98 -17.10
C SER A 63 0.30 -3.60 -15.94
N HIS A 64 0.56 -2.82 -14.90
CA HIS A 64 1.26 -3.27 -13.70
C HIS A 64 0.58 -2.74 -12.45
N VAL A 65 0.81 -3.42 -11.32
CA VAL A 65 0.24 -3.04 -10.04
C VAL A 65 1.25 -2.19 -9.29
N THR A 66 0.82 -1.00 -8.88
CA THR A 66 1.64 -0.03 -8.14
C THR A 66 0.98 0.27 -6.81
N ALA A 67 1.81 0.37 -5.77
CA ALA A 67 1.42 0.93 -4.49
C ALA A 67 1.98 2.35 -4.32
N TYR A 68 1.12 3.22 -3.80
CA TYR A 68 1.43 4.59 -3.43
C TYR A 68 1.24 4.73 -1.92
N VAL A 69 2.28 5.12 -1.19
CA VAL A 69 2.16 5.44 0.24
C VAL A 69 1.96 6.94 0.37
N CYS A 70 0.96 7.34 1.14
CA CYS A 70 0.51 8.71 1.29
C CYS A 70 0.30 9.07 2.76
N ARG A 71 0.19 10.37 3.02
CA ARG A 71 -0.40 10.84 4.28
C ARG A 71 -1.90 10.45 4.33
N PRO A 72 -2.48 10.27 5.52
CA PRO A 72 -3.93 10.13 5.66
C PRO A 72 -4.67 11.27 4.97
N SER A 73 -5.85 10.97 4.42
CA SER A 73 -6.64 11.90 3.61
C SER A 73 -7.70 12.69 4.40
N ARG A 74 -7.78 12.49 5.71
CA ARG A 74 -8.69 13.18 6.63
C ARG A 74 -7.92 13.92 7.71
#